data_AF-A0A4R2JBZ5-F1
#
_entry.id   AF-A0A4R2JBZ5-F1
#
_cell.length_a   1.000
_cell.length_b   1.000
_cell.length_c   1.000
_cell.angle_alpha   90.00
_cell.angle_beta   90.00
_cell.angle_gamma   90.00
#
_symmetry.space_group_name_H-M   'P 1'
#
loop_
_entity.id
_entity.type
_entity.pdbx_description
1 polymer ?
#
loop_
_entity_poly.entity_id
_entity_poly.type
_entity_poly.pdbx_seq_one_letter_code
_entity_poly.pdbx_strand_id
1 'polypeptide(L)'
;MTTRRSVLGMLGAVPLALAARPAFASPNDLDELDDTIQRVIQKFPGSTWGMAFSAPDSSDILYSLRPDQLFVAASSMKVFIAGTAFATLGADHRFRTRIVRTGPVHDGVLRGDLVLVAGGDLLVGGRVRPDGTLLLPDPDHTYGTAPGAAPLHSDPLGTLRRFADDVAAAGITRVDGRVLVDVSMFREGREDIANGGLFVTTSAMMLNDNVMDVVVTPGPTVGAPAALRITPDVGYVRILNQTRTTASPGQMLNFVNDVANPDGTHAVALVGDVPIDAPGLFCCYYVPEPGRFAAAAFAKALRDNGVDATADLLGTPQRHGSRLTEQVSLPLSEQVKVMLKVSSNVHTATWPYVVGAACDPRNPVAAYKDLRARLYSKAGLDPHPAGEDDGRYTADFFVKFLNHVKGQPYYPRFRTALPIMGRDGSLANVQVNSPAAGHVYAKTGTAMVIGPDSVLHKALAGYIVPPSGRPVAFSQMMTVPGNPETVMRTAAQVAEAMGEIATAVYLAVR
;
A
#
# COMPACT_ATOMS: atom_id res chain seq x y z
N MET A 1 64.10 49.27 37.78
CA MET A 1 64.24 49.42 36.32
C MET A 1 63.65 48.17 35.71
N THR A 2 62.66 48.12 34.79
CA THR A 2 62.00 49.10 33.90
C THR A 2 60.78 48.36 33.34
N THR A 3 59.55 48.78 33.70
CA THR A 3 58.49 49.36 32.83
C THR A 3 57.95 48.54 31.65
N ARG A 4 56.63 48.29 31.73
CA ARG A 4 55.66 47.88 30.69
C ARG A 4 55.67 48.82 29.48
N ARG A 5 55.34 48.28 28.29
CA ARG A 5 54.73 49.03 27.17
C ARG A 5 53.54 48.26 26.61
N SER A 6 52.40 48.95 26.57
CA SER A 6 51.13 48.52 25.99
C SER A 6 51.09 48.93 24.51
N VAL A 7 50.57 48.07 23.63
CA VAL A 7 50.20 48.43 22.25
C VAL A 7 48.69 48.25 22.11
N LEU A 8 48.03 49.37 21.78
CA LEU A 8 46.60 49.49 21.50
C LEU A 8 46.39 49.17 20.01
N GLY A 9 45.65 48.11 19.68
CA GLY A 9 45.28 47.76 18.31
C GLY A 9 43.81 48.09 18.05
N MET A 10 43.55 48.93 17.05
CA MET A 10 42.21 49.31 16.58
C MET A 10 41.43 48.10 16.06
N LEU A 11 40.21 47.91 16.58
CA LEU A 11 39.19 47.04 16.01
C LEU A 11 38.50 47.74 14.83
N GLY A 12 38.80 47.31 13.61
CA GLY A 12 37.99 47.64 12.42
C GLY A 12 36.76 46.75 12.36
N ALA A 13 35.57 47.35 12.36
CA ALA A 13 34.31 46.63 12.16
C ALA A 13 34.17 46.20 10.69
N VAL A 14 34.10 44.90 10.45
CA VAL A 14 33.71 44.33 9.15
C VAL A 14 32.17 44.37 9.07
N PRO A 15 31.57 44.93 8.01
CA PRO A 15 30.12 44.89 7.86
C PRO A 15 29.67 43.46 7.58
N LEU A 16 28.82 42.93 8.46
CA LEU A 16 28.05 41.71 8.23
C LEU A 16 27.13 41.96 7.02
N ALA A 17 27.49 41.43 5.85
CA ALA A 17 26.57 41.36 4.74
C ALA A 17 25.46 40.36 5.10
N LEU A 18 24.27 40.86 5.44
CA LEU A 18 23.05 40.04 5.46
C LEU A 18 22.85 39.52 4.04
N ALA A 19 23.15 38.24 3.81
CA ALA A 19 22.76 37.58 2.58
C ALA A 19 21.22 37.54 2.54
N ALA A 20 20.63 38.31 1.62
CA ALA A 20 19.19 38.28 1.38
C ALA A 20 18.80 36.85 0.98
N ARG A 21 17.90 36.23 1.75
CA ARG A 21 17.29 34.95 1.37
C ARG A 21 16.60 35.14 0.02
N PRO A 22 16.82 34.26 -0.98
CA PRO A 22 16.11 34.37 -2.25
C PRO A 22 14.60 34.28 -1.98
N ALA A 23 13.83 35.25 -2.48
CA ALA A 23 12.38 35.18 -2.45
C ALA A 23 11.92 34.07 -3.41
N PHE A 24 11.24 33.06 -2.88
CA PHE A 24 10.78 31.89 -3.65
C PHE A 24 9.43 32.11 -4.35
N ALA A 25 8.74 33.21 -4.02
CA ALA A 25 7.50 33.69 -4.63
C ALA A 25 7.46 35.22 -4.44
N SER A 26 6.78 35.95 -5.34
CA SER A 26 6.55 37.39 -5.14
C SER A 26 5.45 37.61 -4.08
N PRO A 27 5.38 38.78 -3.42
CA PRO A 27 4.28 39.11 -2.52
C PRO A 27 2.90 38.93 -3.16
N ASN A 28 2.75 39.34 -4.44
CA ASN A 28 1.50 39.17 -5.18
C ASN A 28 1.14 37.69 -5.39
N ASP A 29 2.12 36.81 -5.64
CA ASP A 29 1.87 35.37 -5.80
C ASP A 29 1.40 34.74 -4.47
N LEU A 30 1.92 35.23 -3.34
CA LEU A 30 1.52 34.77 -2.01
C LEU A 30 0.12 35.27 -1.63
N ASP A 31 -0.23 36.50 -2.00
CA ASP A 31 -1.59 37.04 -1.82
C ASP A 31 -2.60 36.26 -2.67
N GLU A 32 -2.30 35.99 -3.94
CA GLU A 32 -3.17 35.19 -4.83
C GLU A 32 -3.32 33.73 -4.34
N LEU A 33 -2.25 33.17 -3.77
CA LEU A 33 -2.28 31.87 -3.12
C LEU A 33 -3.24 31.86 -1.92
N ASP A 34 -3.13 32.82 -1.01
CA ASP A 34 -4.03 32.90 0.16
C ASP A 34 -5.48 33.09 -0.28
N ASP A 35 -5.75 34.03 -1.21
CA ASP A 35 -7.09 34.25 -1.77
C ASP A 35 -7.70 32.97 -2.35
N THR A 36 -6.89 32.19 -3.06
CA THR A 36 -7.33 30.91 -3.63
C THR A 36 -7.63 29.89 -2.54
N ILE A 37 -6.77 29.77 -1.53
CA ILE A 37 -6.99 28.86 -0.39
C ILE A 37 -8.26 29.25 0.37
N GLN A 38 -8.46 30.53 0.67
CA GLN A 38 -9.66 31.00 1.36
C GLN A 38 -10.93 30.71 0.55
N ARG A 39 -10.93 30.95 -0.77
CA ARG A 39 -12.05 30.60 -1.65
C ARG A 39 -12.36 29.10 -1.65
N VAL A 40 -11.34 28.25 -1.63
CA VAL A 40 -11.53 26.79 -1.56
C VAL A 40 -12.13 26.38 -0.21
N ILE A 41 -11.59 26.90 0.90
CA ILE A 41 -12.09 26.59 2.26
C ILE A 41 -13.56 26.99 2.40
N GLN A 42 -13.96 28.13 1.86
CA GLN A 42 -15.34 28.63 1.91
C GLN A 42 -16.35 27.71 1.20
N LYS A 43 -15.92 26.86 0.25
CA LYS A 43 -16.80 25.86 -0.40
C LYS A 43 -17.27 24.76 0.57
N PHE A 44 -16.64 24.62 1.74
CA PHE A 44 -16.91 23.56 2.71
C PHE A 44 -17.22 24.13 4.10
N PRO A 45 -18.41 24.73 4.30
CA PRO A 45 -18.79 25.32 5.58
C PRO A 45 -18.80 24.26 6.70
N GLY A 46 -18.36 24.65 7.90
CA GLY A 46 -18.27 23.76 9.06
C GLY A 46 -17.07 22.79 9.05
N SER A 47 -16.28 22.77 7.97
CA SER A 47 -15.06 21.98 7.93
C SER A 47 -13.91 22.62 8.71
N THR A 48 -13.00 21.79 9.21
CA THR A 48 -11.73 22.23 9.80
C THR A 48 -10.58 21.78 8.91
N TRP A 49 -9.64 22.68 8.61
CA TRP A 49 -8.49 22.44 7.75
C TRP A 49 -7.17 22.61 8.50
N GLY A 50 -6.20 21.74 8.25
CA GLY A 50 -4.81 21.88 8.65
C GLY A 50 -3.91 21.71 7.43
N MET A 51 -2.99 22.62 7.19
CA MET A 51 -2.07 22.49 6.07
C MET A 51 -0.73 23.18 6.33
N ALA A 52 0.30 22.66 5.68
CA ALA A 52 1.63 23.24 5.65
C ALA A 52 2.27 22.94 4.29
N PHE A 53 2.97 23.93 3.74
CA PHE A 53 3.75 23.86 2.52
C PHE A 53 5.13 24.41 2.80
N SER A 54 6.19 23.65 2.50
CA SER A 54 7.56 24.14 2.61
C SER A 54 7.89 25.10 1.48
N ALA A 55 8.87 25.97 1.68
CA ALA A 55 9.54 26.64 0.58
C ALA A 55 10.31 25.62 -0.29
N PRO A 56 10.53 25.92 -1.59
CA PRO A 56 11.41 25.12 -2.43
C PRO A 56 12.82 25.00 -1.82
N ASP A 57 13.38 23.79 -1.81
CA ASP A 57 14.72 23.47 -1.27
C ASP A 57 15.01 23.87 0.19
N SER A 58 14.01 24.29 0.95
CA SER A 58 14.15 24.68 2.35
C SER A 58 13.15 23.95 3.24
N SER A 59 13.46 23.89 4.53
CA SER A 59 12.51 23.57 5.60
C SER A 59 11.72 24.79 6.07
N ASP A 60 12.03 26.00 5.57
CA ASP A 60 11.21 27.19 5.78
C ASP A 60 9.78 26.94 5.26
N ILE A 61 8.78 27.62 5.82
CA ILE A 61 7.38 27.48 5.44
C ILE A 61 7.02 28.54 4.38
N LEU A 62 6.39 28.09 3.29
CA LEU A 62 5.78 28.93 2.27
C LEU A 62 4.39 29.41 2.70
N TYR A 63 3.56 28.47 3.18
CA TYR A 63 2.20 28.72 3.64
C TYR A 63 1.82 27.70 4.72
N SER A 64 1.05 28.13 5.71
CA SER A 64 0.50 27.23 6.71
C SER A 64 -0.82 27.72 7.29
N LEU A 65 -1.70 26.79 7.65
CA LEU A 65 -2.92 27.02 8.41
C LEU A 65 -3.08 25.90 9.43
N ARG A 66 -3.14 26.25 10.73
CA ARG A 66 -3.23 25.28 11.85
C ARG A 66 -2.25 24.10 11.71
N PRO A 67 -0.95 24.37 11.45
CA PRO A 67 0.01 23.32 11.07
C PRO A 67 0.31 22.33 12.21
N ASP A 68 0.04 22.72 13.45
CA ASP A 68 0.27 22.03 14.72
C ASP A 68 -0.97 21.32 15.28
N GLN A 69 -2.14 21.47 14.63
CA GLN A 69 -3.36 20.78 15.05
C GLN A 69 -3.37 19.32 14.57
N LEU A 70 -3.85 18.41 15.42
CA LEU A 70 -4.01 16.98 15.10
C LEU A 70 -5.23 16.69 14.24
N PHE A 71 -5.03 16.01 13.12
CA PHE A 71 -6.08 15.47 12.24
C PHE A 71 -5.88 13.97 12.03
N VAL A 72 -6.97 13.25 11.76
CA VAL A 72 -6.89 11.85 11.31
C VAL A 72 -6.21 11.82 9.94
N ALA A 73 -5.05 11.18 9.85
CA ALA A 73 -4.24 11.14 8.64
C ALA A 73 -4.77 10.11 7.63
N ALA A 74 -5.48 9.08 8.11
CA ALA A 74 -5.93 7.95 7.31
C ALA A 74 -4.78 7.37 6.44
N SER A 75 -5.07 6.94 5.21
CA SER A 75 -4.07 6.35 4.30
C SER A 75 -2.89 7.24 3.93
N SER A 76 -2.89 8.54 4.24
CA SER A 76 -1.71 9.38 4.03
C SER A 76 -0.52 8.92 4.89
N MET A 77 -0.77 8.30 6.06
CA MET A 77 0.28 7.76 6.94
C MET A 77 1.17 6.69 6.29
N LYS A 78 0.73 6.10 5.17
CA LYS A 78 1.50 5.12 4.38
C LYS A 78 2.83 5.69 3.88
N VAL A 79 2.98 7.03 3.82
CA VAL A 79 4.27 7.67 3.52
C VAL A 79 5.33 7.34 4.59
N PHE A 80 4.95 7.20 5.86
CA PHE A 80 5.87 6.83 6.94
C PHE A 80 6.31 5.37 6.82
N ILE A 81 5.37 4.48 6.44
CA ILE A 81 5.66 3.05 6.20
C ILE A 81 6.62 2.91 5.03
N ALA A 82 6.32 3.55 3.90
CA ALA A 82 7.20 3.55 2.74
C ALA A 82 8.57 4.12 3.09
N GLY A 83 8.64 5.26 3.78
CA GLY A 83 9.90 5.90 4.14
C GLY A 83 10.75 5.00 5.04
N THR A 84 10.12 4.30 5.98
CA THR A 84 10.79 3.32 6.85
C THR A 84 11.30 2.12 6.04
N ALA A 85 10.51 1.60 5.09
CA ALA A 85 10.94 0.51 4.21
C ALA A 85 12.15 0.91 3.35
N PHE A 86 12.10 2.08 2.71
CA PHE A 86 13.21 2.59 1.90
C PHE A 86 14.47 2.86 2.73
N ALA A 87 14.33 3.45 3.92
CA ALA A 87 15.45 3.73 4.81
C ALA A 87 16.12 2.45 5.36
N THR A 88 15.34 1.38 5.52
CA THR A 88 15.81 0.11 6.11
C THR A 88 16.41 -0.82 5.06
N LEU A 89 15.71 -1.04 3.95
CA LEU A 89 16.07 -2.05 2.96
C LEU A 89 16.79 -1.46 1.74
N GLY A 90 16.56 -0.18 1.43
CA GLY A 90 17.05 0.48 0.22
C GLY A 90 16.14 0.25 -0.99
N ALA A 91 16.10 1.24 -1.90
CA ALA A 91 15.15 1.25 -3.02
C ALA A 91 15.32 0.08 -4.01
N ASP A 92 16.54 -0.44 -4.15
CA ASP A 92 16.88 -1.50 -5.08
C ASP A 92 16.86 -2.91 -4.45
N HIS A 93 16.45 -3.01 -3.17
CA HIS A 93 16.30 -4.30 -2.50
C HIS A 93 15.37 -5.22 -3.28
N ARG A 94 15.71 -6.51 -3.37
CA ARG A 94 14.91 -7.53 -4.05
C ARG A 94 14.72 -8.74 -3.14
N PHE A 95 13.48 -9.17 -3.04
CA PHE A 95 13.07 -10.35 -2.31
C PHE A 95 13.30 -11.60 -3.18
N ARG A 96 13.41 -12.76 -2.53
CA ARG A 96 13.70 -14.03 -3.21
C ARG A 96 12.76 -15.12 -2.73
N THR A 97 12.00 -15.66 -3.66
CA THR A 97 11.17 -16.84 -3.44
C THR A 97 11.89 -18.04 -4.07
N ARG A 98 12.04 -19.13 -3.33
CA ARG A 98 12.92 -20.25 -3.75
C ARG A 98 12.18 -21.57 -3.75
N ILE A 99 12.59 -22.47 -4.62
CA ILE A 99 12.21 -23.88 -4.55
C ILE A 99 13.41 -24.67 -4.04
N VAL A 100 13.19 -25.44 -2.97
CA VAL A 100 14.19 -26.31 -2.35
C VAL A 100 13.68 -27.75 -2.40
N ARG A 101 14.58 -28.70 -2.71
CA ARG A 101 14.30 -30.14 -2.59
C ARG A 101 15.06 -30.73 -1.41
N THR A 102 14.44 -31.60 -0.63
CA THR A 102 15.07 -32.19 0.57
C THR A 102 15.78 -33.52 0.32
N GLY A 103 15.59 -34.13 -0.87
CA GLY A 103 16.20 -35.41 -1.23
C GLY A 103 16.69 -35.49 -2.68
N PRO A 104 17.31 -36.62 -3.07
CA PRO A 104 17.83 -36.84 -4.42
C PRO A 104 16.71 -37.10 -5.44
N VAL A 105 17.04 -36.91 -6.72
CA VAL A 105 16.16 -37.27 -7.86
C VAL A 105 16.73 -38.51 -8.53
N HIS A 106 15.92 -39.56 -8.65
CA HIS A 106 16.27 -40.81 -9.33
C HIS A 106 15.16 -41.19 -10.29
N ASP A 107 15.49 -41.38 -11.57
CA ASP A 107 14.55 -41.75 -12.64
C ASP A 107 13.30 -40.87 -12.67
N GLY A 108 13.51 -39.56 -12.48
CA GLY A 108 12.48 -38.53 -12.42
C GLY A 108 11.64 -38.46 -11.14
N VAL A 109 11.94 -39.30 -10.14
CA VAL A 109 11.28 -39.27 -8.85
C VAL A 109 12.14 -38.54 -7.83
N LEU A 110 11.64 -37.43 -7.28
CA LEU A 110 12.22 -36.79 -6.10
C LEU A 110 11.88 -37.62 -4.85
N ARG A 111 12.89 -38.20 -4.20
CA ARG A 111 12.75 -38.94 -2.93
C ARG A 111 12.86 -37.98 -1.75
N GLY A 112 11.84 -37.17 -1.54
CA GLY A 112 11.78 -36.14 -0.53
C GLY A 112 10.75 -35.07 -0.86
N ASP A 113 10.78 -33.98 -0.10
CA ASP A 113 9.83 -32.88 -0.21
C ASP A 113 10.32 -31.81 -1.18
N LEU A 114 9.36 -31.09 -1.73
CA LEU A 114 9.56 -29.85 -2.47
C LEU A 114 9.01 -28.69 -1.64
N VAL A 115 9.88 -27.74 -1.29
CA VAL A 115 9.56 -26.63 -0.38
C VAL A 115 9.63 -25.31 -1.15
N LEU A 116 8.51 -24.59 -1.21
CA LEU A 116 8.43 -23.20 -1.66
C LEU A 116 8.76 -22.29 -0.48
N VAL A 117 9.95 -21.68 -0.49
CA VAL A 117 10.44 -20.81 0.58
C VAL A 117 10.08 -19.36 0.27
N ALA A 118 9.18 -18.80 1.07
CA ALA A 118 8.69 -17.44 0.92
C ALA A 118 9.69 -16.45 1.52
N GLY A 119 10.13 -15.49 0.70
CA GLY A 119 11.13 -14.50 1.09
C GLY A 119 10.59 -13.08 1.29
N GLY A 120 9.27 -12.92 1.47
CA GLY A 120 8.63 -11.61 1.64
C GLY A 120 8.36 -10.87 0.32
N ASP A 121 8.37 -11.57 -0.82
CA ASP A 121 7.94 -10.98 -2.10
C ASP A 121 6.41 -10.80 -2.10
N LEU A 122 5.96 -9.54 -2.11
CA LEU A 122 4.54 -9.18 -2.08
C LEU A 122 3.91 -9.15 -3.47
N LEU A 123 4.65 -9.53 -4.52
CA LEU A 123 4.21 -9.50 -5.90
C LEU A 123 4.08 -10.88 -6.54
N VAL A 124 4.11 -11.97 -5.76
CA VAL A 124 3.84 -13.30 -6.29
C VAL A 124 2.37 -13.40 -6.67
N GLY A 125 2.06 -13.24 -7.95
CA GLY A 125 0.68 -13.29 -8.42
C GLY A 125 0.49 -12.56 -9.74
N GLY A 126 -0.73 -12.06 -9.96
CA GLY A 126 -1.11 -11.43 -11.23
C GLY A 126 -0.53 -10.04 -11.46
N ARG A 127 -0.04 -9.34 -10.44
CA ARG A 127 0.31 -7.92 -10.58
C ARG A 127 1.43 -7.61 -11.57
N VAL A 128 2.40 -8.50 -11.74
CA VAL A 128 3.55 -8.26 -12.61
C VAL A 128 3.20 -8.65 -14.04
N ARG A 129 3.17 -7.67 -14.94
CA ARG A 129 2.98 -7.91 -16.39
C ARG A 129 4.25 -8.49 -17.02
N PRO A 130 4.14 -9.14 -18.19
CA PRO A 130 5.30 -9.66 -18.93
C PRO A 130 6.38 -8.61 -19.26
N ASP A 131 6.00 -7.34 -19.41
CA ASP A 131 6.92 -6.22 -19.66
C ASP A 131 7.60 -5.67 -18.39
N GLY A 132 7.33 -6.27 -17.22
CA GLY A 132 7.88 -5.85 -15.94
C GLY A 132 7.16 -4.68 -15.27
N THR A 133 6.06 -4.18 -15.85
CA THR A 133 5.21 -3.15 -15.23
C THR A 133 4.17 -3.76 -14.28
N LEU A 134 3.57 -2.93 -13.41
CA LEU A 134 2.58 -3.37 -12.42
C LEU A 134 1.14 -3.05 -12.83
N LEU A 135 0.23 -4.01 -12.63
CA LEU A 135 -1.22 -3.82 -12.62
C LEU A 135 -1.61 -3.16 -11.29
N LEU A 136 -2.07 -1.91 -11.41
CA LEU A 136 -2.44 -1.04 -10.29
C LEU A 136 -3.82 -0.42 -10.58
N PRO A 137 -4.89 -1.22 -10.63
CA PRO A 137 -6.24 -0.70 -10.83
C PRO A 137 -6.68 0.15 -9.63
N ASP A 138 -7.46 1.19 -9.89
CA ASP A 138 -8.10 2.00 -8.87
C ASP A 138 -9.60 2.09 -9.18
N PRO A 139 -10.48 1.53 -8.33
CA PRO A 139 -10.18 0.85 -7.07
C PRO A 139 -9.48 -0.52 -7.26
N ASP A 140 -8.67 -0.91 -6.28
CA ASP A 140 -7.93 -2.17 -6.29
C ASP A 140 -8.83 -3.40 -6.07
N HIS A 141 -8.44 -4.55 -6.62
CA HIS A 141 -9.19 -5.80 -6.45
C HIS A 141 -9.28 -6.28 -4.99
N THR A 142 -8.40 -5.82 -4.10
CA THR A 142 -8.47 -6.13 -2.66
C THR A 142 -9.51 -5.30 -1.91
N TYR A 143 -10.35 -4.50 -2.56
CA TYR A 143 -11.41 -3.72 -1.90
C TYR A 143 -12.79 -4.40 -1.93
N GLY A 144 -12.83 -5.73 -2.04
CA GLY A 144 -14.05 -6.51 -1.88
C GLY A 144 -15.13 -6.08 -2.86
N THR A 145 -16.28 -5.63 -2.33
CA THR A 145 -17.44 -5.18 -3.11
C THR A 145 -17.42 -3.69 -3.43
N ALA A 146 -16.27 -3.01 -3.32
CA ALA A 146 -16.18 -1.59 -3.63
C ALA A 146 -16.62 -1.31 -5.09
N PRO A 147 -17.46 -0.29 -5.34
CA PRO A 147 -17.92 0.03 -6.69
C PRO A 147 -16.75 0.27 -7.65
N GLY A 148 -16.74 -0.44 -8.78
CA GLY A 148 -15.69 -0.37 -9.79
C GLY A 148 -14.50 -1.31 -9.58
N ALA A 149 -14.41 -2.00 -8.44
CA ALA A 149 -13.39 -3.02 -8.24
C ALA A 149 -13.63 -4.21 -9.18
N ALA A 150 -12.56 -4.76 -9.72
CA ALA A 150 -12.60 -5.86 -10.68
C ALA A 150 -11.39 -6.78 -10.50
N PRO A 151 -11.46 -8.04 -10.96
CA PRO A 151 -10.33 -8.96 -10.91
C PRO A 151 -9.13 -8.43 -11.69
N LEU A 152 -7.92 -8.85 -11.30
CA LEU A 152 -6.75 -8.64 -12.14
C LEU A 152 -6.86 -9.53 -13.40
N HIS A 153 -6.79 -8.93 -14.60
CA HIS A 153 -6.90 -9.65 -15.89
C HIS A 153 -5.62 -10.41 -16.30
N SER A 154 -4.86 -10.86 -15.31
CA SER A 154 -3.55 -11.52 -15.43
C SER A 154 -3.58 -12.88 -14.76
N ASP A 155 -2.66 -13.76 -15.12
CA ASP A 155 -2.57 -15.08 -14.49
C ASP A 155 -2.06 -14.99 -13.03
N PRO A 156 -2.91 -15.26 -12.02
CA PRO A 156 -2.50 -15.22 -10.61
C PRO A 156 -1.50 -16.32 -10.24
N LEU A 157 -1.36 -17.38 -11.05
CA LEU A 157 -0.45 -18.49 -10.79
C LEU A 157 0.84 -18.43 -11.62
N GLY A 158 1.05 -17.36 -12.41
CA GLY A 158 2.14 -17.32 -13.40
C GLY A 158 3.53 -17.55 -12.81
N THR A 159 3.80 -17.01 -11.61
CA THR A 159 5.06 -17.29 -10.88
C THR A 159 5.19 -18.76 -10.48
N LEU A 160 4.12 -19.37 -9.97
CA LEU A 160 4.14 -20.77 -9.54
C LEU A 160 4.22 -21.74 -10.73
N ARG A 161 3.63 -21.38 -11.87
CA ARG A 161 3.77 -22.14 -13.12
C ARG A 161 5.21 -22.15 -13.62
N ARG A 162 5.90 -21.00 -13.61
CA ARG A 162 7.34 -20.95 -13.93
C ARG A 162 8.17 -21.84 -13.00
N PHE A 163 7.88 -21.85 -11.70
CA PHE A 163 8.55 -22.78 -10.79
C PHE A 163 8.23 -24.24 -11.09
N ALA A 164 7.01 -24.56 -11.50
CA ALA A 164 6.65 -25.90 -11.93
C ALA A 164 7.38 -26.31 -13.23
N ASP A 165 7.53 -25.39 -14.18
CA ASP A 165 8.32 -25.59 -15.40
C ASP A 165 9.78 -25.88 -15.06
N ASP A 166 10.39 -25.11 -14.16
CA ASP A 166 11.76 -25.33 -13.68
C ASP A 166 11.91 -26.70 -12.97
N VAL A 167 10.90 -27.11 -12.22
CA VAL A 167 10.87 -28.44 -11.56
C VAL A 167 10.84 -29.56 -12.58
N ALA A 168 9.98 -29.45 -13.59
CA ALA A 168 9.92 -30.42 -14.69
C ALA A 168 11.22 -30.43 -15.51
N ALA A 169 11.80 -29.26 -15.79
CA ALA A 169 13.06 -29.11 -16.52
C ALA A 169 14.27 -29.70 -15.76
N ALA A 170 14.20 -29.76 -14.43
CA ALA A 170 15.17 -30.49 -13.61
C ALA A 170 15.00 -32.02 -13.65
N GLY A 171 14.10 -32.52 -14.51
CA GLY A 171 13.82 -33.94 -14.72
C GLY A 171 12.86 -34.54 -13.71
N ILE A 172 12.25 -33.76 -12.82
CA ILE A 172 11.32 -34.27 -11.80
C ILE A 172 9.93 -34.42 -12.43
N THR A 173 9.42 -35.64 -12.48
CA THR A 173 8.07 -36.00 -12.95
C THR A 173 7.17 -36.45 -11.80
N ARG A 174 7.73 -36.78 -10.64
CA ARG A 174 6.99 -37.13 -9.42
C ARG A 174 7.72 -36.71 -8.15
N VAL A 175 6.97 -36.24 -7.16
CA VAL A 175 7.44 -35.97 -5.80
C VAL A 175 6.98 -37.11 -4.89
N ASP A 176 7.91 -37.98 -4.49
CA ASP A 176 7.70 -39.02 -3.48
C ASP A 176 7.96 -38.46 -2.08
N GLY A 177 7.15 -37.48 -1.74
CA GLY A 177 7.17 -36.65 -0.55
C GLY A 177 6.01 -35.66 -0.60
N ARG A 178 6.17 -34.48 0.01
CA ARG A 178 5.14 -33.44 0.07
C ARG A 178 5.58 -32.15 -0.63
N VAL A 179 4.59 -31.39 -1.10
CA VAL A 179 4.77 -29.98 -1.45
C VAL A 179 4.40 -29.14 -0.22
N LEU A 180 5.37 -28.37 0.27
CA LEU A 180 5.29 -27.57 1.48
C LEU A 180 5.61 -26.10 1.18
N VAL A 181 5.11 -25.18 2.01
CA VAL A 181 5.47 -23.75 1.93
C VAL A 181 6.11 -23.31 3.23
N ASP A 182 7.30 -22.74 3.12
CA ASP A 182 8.02 -22.15 4.24
C ASP A 182 7.76 -20.64 4.33
N VAL A 183 6.90 -20.26 5.29
CA VAL A 183 6.59 -18.87 5.65
C VAL A 183 7.42 -18.35 6.83
N SER A 184 8.41 -19.11 7.31
CA SER A 184 9.08 -18.83 8.59
C SER A 184 10.07 -17.65 8.57
N MET A 185 10.05 -16.81 7.52
CA MET A 185 10.67 -15.48 7.54
C MET A 185 10.10 -14.64 8.69
N PHE A 186 8.80 -14.74 8.96
CA PHE A 186 8.14 -14.27 10.17
C PHE A 186 6.87 -15.07 10.42
N ARG A 187 6.43 -15.15 11.67
CA ARG A 187 5.16 -15.81 12.00
C ARG A 187 3.99 -15.03 11.40
N GLU A 188 3.08 -15.74 10.73
CA GLU A 188 1.85 -15.13 10.20
C GLU A 188 1.07 -14.39 11.31
N GLY A 189 0.64 -13.18 10.99
CA GLY A 189 -0.08 -12.28 11.90
C GLY A 189 -1.52 -12.10 11.46
N ARG A 190 -2.39 -11.64 12.37
CA ARG A 190 -3.78 -11.29 12.05
C ARG A 190 -3.97 -9.80 12.31
N GLU A 191 -4.30 -9.07 11.25
CA GLU A 191 -4.32 -7.61 11.26
C GLU A 191 -5.67 -7.08 10.81
N ASP A 192 -6.11 -6.01 11.44
CA ASP A 192 -7.29 -5.24 11.02
C ASP A 192 -6.90 -4.26 9.91
N ILE A 193 -7.66 -4.30 8.82
CA ILE A 193 -7.44 -3.46 7.63
C ILE A 193 -8.60 -2.52 7.33
N ALA A 194 -9.62 -2.48 8.18
CA ALA A 194 -10.81 -1.66 8.00
C ALA A 194 -11.37 -1.08 9.32
N ASN A 195 -10.48 -0.66 10.23
CA ASN A 195 -10.82 0.03 11.48
C ASN A 195 -11.89 -0.70 12.32
N GLY A 196 -11.71 -2.01 12.47
CA GLY A 196 -12.52 -2.93 13.25
C GLY A 196 -13.48 -3.77 12.40
N GLY A 197 -13.58 -3.47 11.10
CA GLY A 197 -14.54 -4.11 10.20
C GLY A 197 -14.04 -5.33 9.44
N LEU A 198 -12.72 -5.53 9.32
CA LEU A 198 -12.17 -6.59 8.47
C LEU A 198 -10.76 -6.99 8.89
N PHE A 199 -10.55 -8.27 9.15
CA PHE A 199 -9.25 -8.84 9.52
C PHE A 199 -8.69 -9.70 8.39
N VAL A 200 -7.39 -9.60 8.17
CA VAL A 200 -6.64 -10.42 7.20
C VAL A 200 -5.41 -11.04 7.85
N THR A 201 -4.88 -12.09 7.22
CA THR A 201 -3.65 -12.73 7.65
C THR A 201 -2.46 -12.14 6.89
N THR A 202 -1.50 -11.57 7.63
CA THR A 202 -0.21 -11.16 7.08
C THR A 202 0.73 -12.36 7.02
N SER A 203 1.45 -12.51 5.93
CA SER A 203 2.33 -13.66 5.71
C SER A 203 3.56 -13.28 4.90
N ALA A 204 4.65 -14.03 5.09
CA ALA A 204 5.83 -13.93 4.24
C ALA A 204 5.55 -14.42 2.80
N MET A 205 4.46 -15.17 2.62
CA MET A 205 3.94 -15.59 1.32
C MET A 205 2.72 -14.74 0.96
N MET A 206 2.80 -14.03 -0.16
CA MET A 206 1.66 -13.30 -0.72
C MET A 206 1.34 -13.82 -2.11
N LEU A 207 0.30 -14.65 -2.24
CA LEU A 207 -0.16 -15.15 -3.54
C LEU A 207 -1.41 -14.39 -3.96
N ASN A 208 -1.33 -13.66 -5.08
CA ASN A 208 -2.44 -12.85 -5.60
C ASN A 208 -3.03 -11.93 -4.52
N ASP A 209 -2.15 -11.21 -3.82
CA ASP A 209 -2.53 -10.29 -2.73
C ASP A 209 -3.24 -10.97 -1.56
N ASN A 210 -3.10 -12.29 -1.43
CA ASN A 210 -3.81 -13.14 -0.49
C ASN A 210 -5.33 -13.02 -0.61
N VAL A 211 -5.82 -12.85 -1.84
CA VAL A 211 -7.25 -12.87 -2.15
C VAL A 211 -7.57 -13.84 -3.28
N MET A 212 -8.79 -14.36 -3.24
CA MET A 212 -9.45 -15.02 -4.36
C MET A 212 -10.48 -14.06 -4.96
N ASP A 213 -10.32 -13.73 -6.23
CA ASP A 213 -11.24 -12.90 -7.00
C ASP A 213 -12.49 -13.71 -7.35
N VAL A 214 -13.68 -13.18 -7.09
CA VAL A 214 -14.96 -13.83 -7.38
C VAL A 214 -15.83 -12.90 -8.22
N VAL A 215 -16.03 -13.27 -9.49
CA VAL A 215 -17.02 -12.62 -10.36
C VAL A 215 -18.35 -13.36 -10.24
N VAL A 216 -19.42 -12.60 -10.00
CA VAL A 216 -20.76 -13.10 -9.71
C VAL A 216 -21.70 -12.58 -10.79
N THR A 217 -22.15 -13.45 -11.70
CA THR A 217 -23.08 -13.09 -12.79
C THR A 217 -24.48 -13.61 -12.47
N PRO A 218 -25.55 -12.84 -12.73
CA PRO A 218 -26.91 -13.28 -12.43
C PRO A 218 -27.24 -14.63 -13.07
N GLY A 219 -28.06 -15.41 -12.36
CA GLY A 219 -28.64 -16.64 -12.88
C GLY A 219 -29.71 -16.36 -13.95
N PRO A 220 -30.21 -17.40 -14.62
CA PRO A 220 -31.10 -17.23 -15.79
C PRO A 220 -32.48 -16.65 -15.45
N THR A 221 -32.92 -16.76 -14.19
CA THR A 221 -34.23 -16.25 -13.73
C THR A 221 -34.14 -15.71 -12.31
N VAL A 222 -35.06 -14.79 -11.95
CA VAL A 222 -35.25 -14.36 -10.56
C VAL A 222 -35.50 -15.59 -9.67
N GLY A 223 -34.81 -15.65 -8.53
CA GLY A 223 -34.82 -16.76 -7.58
C GLY A 223 -33.71 -17.81 -7.80
N ALA A 224 -33.12 -17.89 -9.00
CA ALA A 224 -32.01 -18.81 -9.27
C ALA A 224 -30.70 -18.30 -8.62
N PRO A 225 -29.77 -19.19 -8.20
CA PRO A 225 -28.45 -18.77 -7.76
C PRO A 225 -27.67 -18.11 -8.90
N ALA A 226 -26.77 -17.18 -8.57
CA ALA A 226 -25.85 -16.60 -9.54
C ALA A 226 -24.81 -17.63 -10.01
N ALA A 227 -24.12 -17.38 -11.12
CA ALA A 227 -22.94 -18.13 -11.51
C ALA A 227 -21.67 -17.47 -10.92
N LEU A 228 -20.74 -18.29 -10.43
CA LEU A 228 -19.50 -17.83 -9.83
C LEU A 228 -18.31 -18.19 -10.72
N ARG A 229 -17.43 -17.23 -10.96
CA ARG A 229 -16.09 -17.47 -11.51
C ARG A 229 -15.05 -17.06 -10.47
N ILE A 230 -14.29 -18.05 -9.99
CA ILE A 230 -13.33 -17.91 -8.90
C ILE A 230 -11.91 -17.93 -9.47
N THR A 231 -11.03 -17.06 -9.00
CA THR A 231 -9.65 -16.96 -9.52
C THR A 231 -8.67 -16.50 -8.42
N PRO A 232 -7.58 -17.24 -8.14
CA PRO A 232 -7.30 -18.60 -8.61
C PRO A 232 -8.18 -19.63 -7.88
N ASP A 233 -8.71 -20.60 -8.61
CA ASP A 233 -9.32 -21.79 -8.03
C ASP A 233 -8.27 -22.91 -7.95
N VAL A 234 -7.83 -23.19 -6.72
CA VAL A 234 -6.78 -24.17 -6.42
C VAL A 234 -7.27 -25.31 -5.54
N GLY A 235 -8.59 -25.38 -5.29
CA GLY A 235 -9.20 -26.40 -4.43
C GLY A 235 -8.93 -26.24 -2.92
N TYR A 236 -8.29 -25.15 -2.49
CA TYR A 236 -8.02 -24.86 -1.07
C TYR A 236 -9.27 -24.37 -0.32
N VAL A 237 -10.09 -23.53 -0.97
CA VAL A 237 -11.32 -22.98 -0.39
C VAL A 237 -12.49 -23.41 -1.26
N ARG A 238 -13.48 -24.04 -0.64
CA ARG A 238 -14.77 -24.36 -1.25
C ARG A 238 -15.76 -23.24 -0.97
N ILE A 239 -16.11 -22.46 -2.00
CA ILE A 239 -17.14 -21.42 -1.92
C ILE A 239 -18.51 -22.05 -2.17
N LEU A 240 -19.35 -22.08 -1.13
CA LEU A 240 -20.75 -22.50 -1.19
C LEU A 240 -21.59 -21.35 -1.74
N ASN A 241 -22.10 -21.50 -2.95
CA ASN A 241 -22.91 -20.49 -3.60
C ASN A 241 -24.32 -20.43 -3.00
N GLN A 242 -24.58 -19.40 -2.20
CA GLN A 242 -25.88 -19.10 -1.58
C GLN A 242 -26.40 -17.73 -2.04
N THR A 243 -25.91 -17.26 -3.18
CA THR A 243 -26.40 -16.04 -3.82
C THR A 243 -27.79 -16.27 -4.40
N ARG A 244 -28.52 -15.17 -4.64
CA ARG A 244 -29.83 -15.22 -5.29
C ARG A 244 -29.94 -14.14 -6.35
N THR A 245 -30.46 -14.51 -7.50
CA THR A 245 -30.79 -13.55 -8.56
C THR A 245 -32.10 -12.84 -8.22
N THR A 246 -32.12 -11.52 -8.25
CA THR A 246 -33.27 -10.71 -7.83
C THR A 246 -33.73 -9.74 -8.92
N ALA A 247 -34.95 -9.21 -8.81
CA ALA A 247 -35.44 -8.18 -9.73
C ALA A 247 -34.79 -6.81 -9.48
N SER A 248 -34.34 -6.53 -8.25
CA SER A 248 -33.73 -5.27 -7.84
C SER A 248 -32.57 -5.52 -6.87
N PRO A 249 -31.67 -4.54 -6.67
CA PRO A 249 -30.65 -4.60 -5.63
C PRO A 249 -31.25 -4.88 -4.25
N GLY A 250 -30.51 -5.62 -3.42
CA GLY A 250 -30.92 -6.02 -2.07
C GLY A 250 -29.73 -6.21 -1.16
N GLN A 251 -29.59 -7.39 -0.57
CA GLN A 251 -28.45 -7.74 0.29
C GLN A 251 -27.13 -7.66 -0.50
N MET A 252 -26.14 -6.92 0.02
CA MET A 252 -24.80 -6.90 -0.58
C MET A 252 -24.13 -8.28 -0.52
N LEU A 253 -23.27 -8.56 -1.50
CA LEU A 253 -22.44 -9.77 -1.49
C LEU A 253 -21.58 -9.82 -0.23
N ASN A 254 -21.56 -10.97 0.44
CA ASN A 254 -20.75 -11.16 1.63
C ASN A 254 -20.34 -12.63 1.81
N PHE A 255 -19.14 -12.83 2.34
CA PHE A 255 -18.67 -14.14 2.77
C PHE A 255 -19.05 -14.38 4.23
N VAL A 256 -19.69 -15.51 4.51
CA VAL A 256 -20.17 -15.88 5.85
C VAL A 256 -19.85 -17.34 6.15
N ASN A 257 -19.79 -17.68 7.45
CA ASN A 257 -19.57 -19.04 7.94
C ASN A 257 -18.28 -19.68 7.38
N ASP A 258 -17.18 -18.94 7.40
CA ASP A 258 -15.85 -19.47 7.06
C ASP A 258 -15.40 -20.46 8.13
N VAL A 259 -15.16 -21.71 7.71
CA VAL A 259 -14.78 -22.81 8.59
C VAL A 259 -13.57 -23.53 7.99
N ALA A 260 -12.55 -23.73 8.83
CA ALA A 260 -11.43 -24.60 8.52
C ALA A 260 -11.82 -26.08 8.69
N ASN A 261 -11.49 -26.90 7.69
CA ASN A 261 -11.66 -28.34 7.71
C ASN A 261 -10.46 -29.03 8.40
N PRO A 262 -10.63 -30.29 8.88
CA PRO A 262 -9.54 -31.05 9.52
C PRO A 262 -8.30 -31.27 8.65
N ASP A 263 -8.43 -31.22 7.32
CA ASP A 263 -7.33 -31.35 6.36
C ASP A 263 -6.62 -30.01 6.07
N GLY A 264 -7.04 -28.93 6.72
CA GLY A 264 -6.51 -27.58 6.55
C GLY A 264 -7.14 -26.77 5.43
N THR A 265 -8.03 -27.35 4.61
CA THR A 265 -8.82 -26.60 3.61
C THR A 265 -9.91 -25.76 4.28
N HIS A 266 -10.58 -24.87 3.54
CA HIS A 266 -11.68 -24.05 4.05
C HIS A 266 -12.98 -24.28 3.28
N ALA A 267 -14.11 -24.07 3.95
CA ALA A 267 -15.41 -23.90 3.33
C ALA A 267 -16.03 -22.58 3.79
N VAL A 268 -16.57 -21.81 2.85
CA VAL A 268 -17.19 -20.50 3.13
C VAL A 268 -18.43 -20.32 2.26
N ALA A 269 -19.48 -19.68 2.77
CA ALA A 269 -20.66 -19.36 1.97
C ALA A 269 -20.57 -17.94 1.41
N LEU A 270 -20.90 -17.79 0.13
CA LEU A 270 -21.12 -16.48 -0.49
C LEU A 270 -22.64 -16.24 -0.57
N VAL A 271 -23.11 -15.23 0.16
CA VAL A 271 -24.51 -14.80 0.19
C VAL A 271 -24.66 -13.44 -0.51
N GLY A 272 -25.90 -13.07 -0.84
CA GLY A 272 -26.24 -11.75 -1.38
C GLY A 272 -27.16 -11.81 -2.59
N ASP A 273 -27.78 -10.67 -2.89
CA ASP A 273 -28.71 -10.51 -4.00
C ASP A 273 -27.98 -9.95 -5.23
N VAL A 274 -28.25 -10.56 -6.39
CA VAL A 274 -27.64 -10.22 -7.68
C VAL A 274 -28.75 -9.82 -8.64
N PRO A 275 -28.91 -8.54 -8.99
CA PRO A 275 -29.97 -8.11 -9.89
C PRO A 275 -29.86 -8.82 -11.25
N ILE A 276 -31.00 -9.23 -11.83
CA ILE A 276 -31.07 -9.95 -13.11
C ILE A 276 -30.40 -9.17 -14.26
N ASP A 277 -30.50 -7.84 -14.23
CA ASP A 277 -29.91 -6.94 -15.23
C ASP A 277 -28.50 -6.45 -14.85
N ALA A 278 -27.90 -6.98 -13.79
CA ALA A 278 -26.55 -6.58 -13.39
C ALA A 278 -25.52 -7.07 -14.43
N PRO A 279 -24.53 -6.22 -14.82
CA PRO A 279 -23.48 -6.60 -15.78
C PRO A 279 -22.47 -7.63 -15.23
N GLY A 280 -22.73 -8.19 -14.04
CA GLY A 280 -21.78 -8.93 -13.22
C GLY A 280 -21.31 -8.08 -12.04
N LEU A 281 -21.28 -8.69 -10.86
CA LEU A 281 -20.74 -8.10 -9.63
C LEU A 281 -19.35 -8.70 -9.34
N PHE A 282 -18.59 -8.01 -8.50
CA PHE A 282 -17.28 -8.46 -8.05
C PHE A 282 -17.21 -8.42 -6.52
N CYS A 283 -16.53 -9.43 -5.97
CA CYS A 283 -16.06 -9.44 -4.60
C CYS A 283 -14.75 -10.23 -4.51
N CYS A 284 -13.95 -9.99 -3.48
CA CYS A 284 -12.76 -10.78 -3.18
C CYS A 284 -12.93 -11.49 -1.83
N TYR A 285 -12.47 -12.73 -1.77
CA TYR A 285 -12.37 -13.49 -0.52
C TYR A 285 -10.93 -13.40 0.00
N TYR A 286 -10.76 -12.90 1.23
CA TYR A 286 -9.45 -12.82 1.87
C TYR A 286 -9.04 -14.18 2.38
N VAL A 287 -7.89 -14.67 1.93
CA VAL A 287 -7.41 -16.00 2.26
C VAL A 287 -6.98 -16.05 3.74
N PRO A 288 -7.53 -16.96 4.55
CA PRO A 288 -7.27 -17.01 5.99
C PRO A 288 -5.88 -17.56 6.35
N GLU A 289 -5.32 -18.45 5.53
CA GLU A 289 -3.99 -19.05 5.75
C GLU A 289 -3.17 -19.01 4.44
N PRO A 290 -2.47 -17.89 4.16
CA PRO A 290 -1.76 -17.68 2.91
C PRO A 290 -0.71 -18.76 2.57
N GLY A 291 0.03 -19.25 3.57
CA GLY A 291 0.99 -20.34 3.36
C GLY A 291 0.34 -21.62 2.83
N ARG A 292 -0.82 -22.01 3.38
CA ARG A 292 -1.55 -23.22 2.94
C ARG A 292 -2.16 -23.05 1.55
N PHE A 293 -2.72 -21.87 1.29
CA PHE A 293 -3.24 -21.52 -0.03
C PHE A 293 -2.15 -21.61 -1.11
N ALA A 294 -0.95 -21.08 -0.82
CA ALA A 294 0.19 -21.19 -1.72
C ALA A 294 0.66 -22.64 -1.91
N ALA A 295 0.58 -23.50 -0.88
CA ALA A 295 0.94 -24.91 -0.98
C ALA A 295 0.00 -25.65 -1.94
N ALA A 296 -1.31 -25.42 -1.80
CA ALA A 296 -2.32 -25.99 -2.70
C ALA A 296 -2.13 -25.48 -4.14
N ALA A 297 -1.88 -24.18 -4.30
CA ALA A 297 -1.64 -23.53 -5.58
C ALA A 297 -0.38 -24.06 -6.28
N PHE A 298 0.71 -24.26 -5.55
CA PHE A 298 1.95 -24.76 -6.12
C PHE A 298 1.84 -26.24 -6.51
N ALA A 299 1.21 -27.07 -5.68
CA ALA A 299 0.94 -28.46 -6.03
C ALA A 299 0.02 -28.57 -7.25
N LYS A 300 -0.96 -27.67 -7.40
CA LYS A 300 -1.76 -27.57 -8.63
C LYS A 300 -0.89 -27.20 -9.84
N ALA A 301 -0.06 -26.16 -9.73
CA ALA A 301 0.81 -25.74 -10.83
C ALA A 301 1.78 -26.86 -11.28
N LEU A 302 2.28 -27.66 -10.35
CA LEU A 302 3.10 -28.84 -10.62
C LEU A 302 2.33 -29.91 -11.42
N ARG A 303 1.12 -30.26 -10.96
CA ARG A 303 0.27 -31.25 -11.66
C ARG A 303 -0.16 -30.79 -13.04
N ASP A 304 -0.52 -29.51 -13.18
CA ASP A 304 -0.87 -28.91 -14.47
C ASP A 304 0.31 -28.98 -15.47
N ASN A 305 1.55 -29.08 -14.97
CA ASN A 305 2.80 -29.24 -15.74
C ASN A 305 3.34 -30.68 -15.75
N GLY A 306 2.50 -31.68 -15.43
CA GLY A 306 2.85 -33.10 -15.55
C GLY A 306 3.73 -33.65 -14.44
N VAL A 307 3.91 -32.90 -13.33
CA VAL A 307 4.61 -33.38 -12.13
C VAL A 307 3.60 -33.91 -11.12
N ASP A 308 3.61 -35.21 -10.86
CA ASP A 308 2.77 -35.83 -9.82
C ASP A 308 3.22 -35.36 -8.43
N ALA A 309 2.41 -34.52 -7.80
CA ALA A 309 2.75 -33.86 -6.55
C ALA A 309 1.50 -33.60 -5.70
N THR A 310 1.64 -33.79 -4.38
CA THR A 310 0.58 -33.61 -3.39
C THR A 310 0.99 -32.56 -2.35
N ALA A 311 0.14 -31.57 -2.12
CA ALA A 311 0.34 -30.58 -1.06
C ALA A 311 0.16 -31.23 0.31
N ASP A 312 0.97 -30.81 1.28
CA ASP A 312 0.68 -31.01 2.70
C ASP A 312 0.40 -29.65 3.34
N LEU A 313 -0.88 -29.42 3.66
CA LEU A 313 -1.36 -28.14 4.17
C LEU A 313 -1.07 -27.96 5.68
N LEU A 314 -0.76 -29.06 6.38
CA LEU A 314 -0.54 -29.07 7.82
C LEU A 314 0.92 -29.40 8.18
N GLY A 315 1.71 -29.82 7.20
CA GLY A 315 3.11 -30.17 7.37
C GLY A 315 4.00 -28.97 7.67
N THR A 316 5.03 -29.22 8.49
CA THR A 316 6.05 -28.22 8.81
C THR A 316 7.23 -28.40 7.85
N PRO A 317 7.59 -27.39 7.04
CA PRO A 317 8.69 -27.49 6.11
C PRO A 317 10.04 -27.64 6.82
N GLN A 318 10.88 -28.54 6.30
CA GLN A 318 12.29 -28.57 6.66
C GLN A 318 13.08 -27.58 5.78
N ARG A 319 13.93 -26.76 6.41
CA ARG A 319 14.75 -25.75 5.70
C ARG A 319 16.00 -26.33 5.03
N HIS A 320 16.34 -27.59 5.30
CA HIS A 320 17.54 -28.22 4.76
C HIS A 320 17.25 -28.86 3.41
N GLY A 321 18.01 -28.48 2.38
CA GLY A 321 17.86 -29.05 1.06
C GLY A 321 18.70 -28.34 0.00
N SER A 322 18.66 -28.87 -1.21
CA SER A 322 19.31 -28.26 -2.37
C SER A 322 18.36 -27.29 -3.06
N ARG A 323 18.79 -26.05 -3.27
CA ARG A 323 18.01 -25.08 -4.07
C ARG A 323 17.92 -25.56 -5.51
N LEU A 324 16.70 -25.63 -6.03
CA LEU A 324 16.41 -26.01 -7.41
C LEU A 324 16.36 -24.77 -8.32
N THR A 325 15.55 -23.79 -7.94
CA THR A 325 15.36 -22.54 -8.68
C THR A 325 15.02 -21.40 -7.71
N GLU A 326 15.09 -20.16 -8.19
CA GLU A 326 14.62 -18.98 -7.46
C GLU A 326 14.02 -17.92 -8.39
N GLN A 327 13.02 -17.20 -7.87
CA GLN A 327 12.53 -15.96 -8.45
C GLN A 327 13.04 -14.79 -7.62
N VAL A 328 13.66 -13.83 -8.30
CA VAL A 328 14.03 -12.53 -7.73
C VAL A 328 12.94 -11.52 -8.07
N SER A 329 12.39 -10.85 -7.07
CA SER A 329 11.30 -9.90 -7.25
C SER A 329 11.72 -8.66 -8.06
N LEU A 330 10.74 -7.85 -8.50
CA LEU A 330 10.96 -6.44 -8.80
C LEU A 330 11.55 -5.70 -7.58
N PRO A 331 12.28 -4.58 -7.77
CA PRO A 331 12.91 -3.89 -6.65
C PRO A 331 11.86 -3.32 -5.68
N LEU A 332 12.26 -3.03 -4.45
CA LEU A 332 11.42 -2.44 -3.40
C LEU A 332 10.65 -1.23 -3.91
N SER A 333 11.28 -0.40 -4.75
CA SER A 333 10.65 0.77 -5.36
C SER A 333 9.42 0.49 -6.21
N GLU A 334 9.29 -0.73 -6.75
CA GLU A 334 8.09 -1.19 -7.45
C GLU A 334 7.11 -1.83 -6.47
N GLN A 335 7.57 -2.66 -5.54
CA GLN A 335 6.72 -3.31 -4.53
C GLN A 335 5.87 -2.31 -3.75
N VAL A 336 6.48 -1.22 -3.28
CA VAL A 336 5.79 -0.17 -2.50
C VAL A 336 4.71 0.57 -3.29
N LYS A 337 4.70 0.50 -4.63
CA LYS A 337 3.67 1.15 -5.45
C LYS A 337 2.28 0.57 -5.22
N VAL A 338 2.16 -0.72 -4.91
CA VAL A 338 0.86 -1.32 -4.60
C VAL A 338 0.25 -0.67 -3.36
N MET A 339 1.05 -0.47 -2.30
CA MET A 339 0.60 0.25 -1.11
C MET A 339 0.29 1.72 -1.39
N LEU A 340 1.09 2.40 -2.21
CA LEU A 340 0.99 3.85 -2.37
C LEU A 340 0.01 4.30 -3.46
N LYS A 341 0.10 3.72 -4.68
CA LYS A 341 -0.70 4.12 -5.85
C LYS A 341 -2.17 3.77 -5.68
N VAL A 342 -2.45 2.51 -5.32
CA VAL A 342 -3.82 1.98 -5.15
C VAL A 342 -4.24 1.89 -3.69
N SER A 343 -3.40 2.41 -2.79
CA SER A 343 -3.69 2.53 -1.37
C SER A 343 -3.92 1.20 -0.62
N SER A 344 -3.49 0.06 -1.16
CA SER A 344 -3.84 -1.28 -0.66
C SER A 344 -3.60 -1.46 0.84
N ASN A 345 -4.65 -1.76 1.59
CA ASN A 345 -4.57 -1.98 3.04
C ASN A 345 -3.94 -3.35 3.39
N VAL A 346 -4.13 -4.38 2.55
CA VAL A 346 -3.49 -5.69 2.74
C VAL A 346 -1.97 -5.55 2.72
N HIS A 347 -1.43 -4.82 1.74
CA HIS A 347 0.01 -4.51 1.69
C HIS A 347 0.46 -3.68 2.89
N THR A 348 -0.37 -2.73 3.30
CA THR A 348 -0.07 -1.83 4.43
C THR A 348 0.08 -2.56 5.74
N ALA A 349 -0.79 -3.51 6.02
CA ALA A 349 -0.68 -4.37 7.20
C ALA A 349 0.55 -5.28 7.13
N THR A 350 0.94 -5.70 5.92
CA THR A 350 2.06 -6.64 5.71
C THR A 350 3.44 -5.98 5.77
N TRP A 351 3.58 -4.73 5.31
CA TRP A 351 4.87 -4.03 5.26
C TRP A 351 5.63 -3.95 6.60
N PRO A 352 4.97 -3.64 7.75
CA PRO A 352 5.61 -3.69 9.06
C PRO A 352 6.25 -5.05 9.38
N TYR A 353 5.61 -6.16 8.97
CA TYR A 353 6.16 -7.49 9.17
C TYR A 353 7.40 -7.73 8.32
N VAL A 354 7.31 -7.43 7.02
CA VAL A 354 8.42 -7.63 6.07
C VAL A 354 9.64 -6.80 6.43
N VAL A 355 9.46 -5.51 6.73
CA VAL A 355 10.55 -4.59 7.09
C VAL A 355 11.12 -4.96 8.45
N GLY A 356 10.26 -5.23 9.43
CA GLY A 356 10.68 -5.58 10.78
C GLY A 356 11.42 -6.91 10.87
N ALA A 357 11.04 -7.90 10.06
CA ALA A 357 11.68 -9.22 10.02
C ALA A 357 13.14 -9.16 9.53
N ALA A 358 13.53 -8.11 8.80
CA ALA A 358 14.93 -7.86 8.46
C ALA A 358 15.80 -7.53 9.69
N CYS A 359 15.19 -7.15 10.81
CA CYS A 359 15.87 -6.85 12.08
C CYS A 359 15.61 -7.91 13.16
N ASP A 360 14.33 -8.20 13.46
CA ASP A 360 13.95 -9.28 14.37
C ASP A 360 12.76 -10.08 13.80
N PRO A 361 13.02 -11.24 13.16
CA PRO A 361 11.96 -12.08 12.60
C PRO A 361 11.02 -12.68 13.67
N ARG A 362 11.41 -12.66 14.95
CA ARG A 362 10.55 -13.16 16.05
C ARG A 362 9.53 -12.14 16.51
N ASN A 363 9.85 -10.84 16.40
CA ASN A 363 8.99 -9.73 16.81
C ASN A 363 8.98 -8.61 15.76
N PRO A 364 8.59 -8.89 14.50
CA PRO A 364 8.83 -7.99 13.40
C PRO A 364 8.07 -6.65 13.54
N VAL A 365 6.81 -6.66 14.02
CA VAL A 365 6.04 -5.42 14.19
C VAL A 365 6.68 -4.48 15.21
N ALA A 366 7.18 -5.01 16.33
CA ALA A 366 7.90 -4.21 17.33
C ALA A 366 9.21 -3.66 16.74
N ALA A 367 9.98 -4.49 16.05
CA ALA A 367 11.21 -4.05 15.38
C ALA A 367 10.95 -2.96 14.32
N TYR A 368 9.83 -3.06 13.60
CA TYR A 368 9.40 -2.02 12.66
C TYR A 368 9.06 -0.70 13.38
N LYS A 369 8.35 -0.74 14.50
CA LYS A 369 8.05 0.46 15.30
C LYS A 369 9.35 1.14 15.76
N ASP A 370 10.35 0.37 16.19
CA ASP A 370 11.67 0.89 16.56
C ASP A 370 12.42 1.51 15.37
N LEU A 371 12.36 0.87 14.19
CA LEU A 371 12.96 1.41 12.96
C LEU A 371 12.31 2.74 12.57
N ARG A 372 10.98 2.82 12.64
CA ARG A 372 10.22 4.04 12.35
C ARG A 372 10.53 5.16 13.35
N ALA A 373 10.54 4.86 14.64
CA ALA A 373 10.90 5.81 15.70
C ALA A 373 12.31 6.38 15.48
N ARG A 374 13.29 5.53 15.13
CA ARG A 374 14.64 5.99 14.74
C ARG A 374 14.64 6.88 13.51
N LEU A 375 13.81 6.59 12.51
CA LEU A 375 13.68 7.43 11.32
C LEU A 375 13.06 8.79 11.66
N TYR A 376 12.03 8.83 12.52
CA TYR A 376 11.47 10.07 13.02
C TYR A 376 12.52 10.92 13.75
N SER A 377 13.31 10.32 14.66
CA SER A 377 14.40 11.05 15.32
C SER A 377 15.45 11.59 14.35
N LYS A 378 15.81 10.82 13.30
CA LYS A 378 16.71 11.30 12.22
C LYS A 378 16.11 12.46 11.41
N ALA A 379 14.78 12.55 11.34
CA ALA A 379 14.05 13.66 10.74
C ALA A 379 13.89 14.87 11.69
N GLY A 380 14.43 14.80 12.91
CA GLY A 380 14.24 15.83 13.93
C GLY A 380 12.81 15.86 14.49
N LEU A 381 12.10 14.74 14.41
CA LEU A 381 10.72 14.57 14.89
C LEU A 381 10.71 13.81 16.21
N ASP A 382 9.62 13.98 16.95
CA ASP A 382 9.29 13.12 18.09
C ASP A 382 9.21 11.65 17.61
N PRO A 383 9.98 10.71 18.21
CA PRO A 383 9.88 9.29 17.89
C PRO A 383 8.52 8.67 18.22
N HIS A 384 7.74 9.29 19.11
CA HIS A 384 6.43 8.81 19.59
C HIS A 384 5.42 9.97 19.64
N PRO A 385 5.07 10.56 18.47
CA PRO A 385 4.27 11.76 18.43
C PRO A 385 2.87 11.53 19.02
N ALA A 386 2.37 12.54 19.73
CA ALA A 386 1.02 12.51 20.27
C ALA A 386 -0.03 12.26 19.17
N GLY A 387 -0.90 11.28 19.38
CA GLY A 387 -1.97 10.91 18.45
C GLY A 387 -1.63 9.78 17.46
N GLU A 388 -0.38 9.31 17.41
CA GLU A 388 0.01 8.21 16.51
C GLU A 388 -0.85 6.95 16.68
N ASP A 389 -1.15 6.59 17.93
CA ASP A 389 -1.98 5.42 18.26
C ASP A 389 -3.43 5.56 17.75
N ASP A 390 -3.91 6.79 17.61
CA ASP A 390 -5.23 7.12 17.04
C ASP A 390 -5.16 7.43 15.53
N GLY A 391 -4.00 7.24 14.90
CA GLY A 391 -3.77 7.60 13.50
C GLY A 391 -3.87 9.10 13.22
N ARG A 392 -3.61 9.94 14.23
CA ARG A 392 -3.66 11.40 14.14
C ARG A 392 -2.27 12.01 14.11
N TYR A 393 -2.10 13.00 13.24
CA TYR A 393 -0.84 13.70 13.03
C TYR A 393 -1.10 15.17 12.70
N THR A 394 -0.06 15.99 12.81
CA THR A 394 -0.10 17.39 12.39
C THR A 394 0.40 17.54 10.96
N ALA A 395 0.00 18.61 10.27
CA ALA A 395 0.50 18.89 8.92
C ALA A 395 2.02 19.18 8.94
N ASP A 396 2.51 19.84 9.99
CA ASP A 396 3.93 20.10 10.21
C ASP A 396 4.76 18.82 10.36
N PHE A 397 4.25 17.81 11.07
CA PHE A 397 4.92 16.51 11.21
C PHE A 397 5.16 15.85 9.84
N PHE A 398 4.13 15.85 8.98
CA PHE A 398 4.24 15.34 7.61
C PHE A 398 5.25 16.12 6.78
N VAL A 399 5.19 17.46 6.79
CA VAL A 399 6.10 18.30 5.99
C VAL A 399 7.55 18.11 6.42
N LYS A 400 7.83 18.06 7.73
CA LYS A 400 9.17 17.80 8.26
C LYS A 400 9.67 16.41 7.86
N PHE A 401 8.83 15.38 7.98
CA PHE A 401 9.18 14.02 7.56
C PHE A 401 9.49 13.96 6.05
N LEU A 402 8.64 14.55 5.22
CA LEU A 402 8.80 14.58 3.77
C LEU A 402 10.04 15.39 3.35
N ASN A 403 10.35 16.50 4.03
CA ASN A 403 11.59 17.22 3.82
C ASN A 403 12.83 16.39 4.20
N HIS A 404 12.77 15.61 5.28
CA HIS A 404 13.83 14.67 5.59
C HIS A 404 14.01 13.64 4.48
N VAL A 405 12.92 13.01 4.02
CA VAL A 405 12.92 12.04 2.92
C VAL A 405 13.46 12.64 1.63
N LYS A 406 13.15 13.91 1.32
CA LYS A 406 13.66 14.66 0.16
C LYS A 406 15.19 14.71 0.11
N GLY A 407 15.85 14.74 1.27
CA GLY A 407 17.31 14.73 1.39
C GLY A 407 17.97 13.35 1.28
N GLN A 408 17.20 12.26 1.13
CA GLN A 408 17.72 10.90 1.13
C GLN A 408 18.02 10.39 -0.29
N PRO A 409 19.00 9.49 -0.48
CA PRO A 409 19.35 8.95 -1.79
C PRO A 409 18.20 8.19 -2.46
N TYR A 410 17.26 7.65 -1.68
CA TYR A 410 16.08 6.94 -2.18
C TYR A 410 14.91 7.87 -2.57
N TYR A 411 15.04 9.19 -2.40
CA TYR A 411 13.98 10.16 -2.70
C TYR A 411 13.37 10.02 -4.10
N PRO A 412 14.14 9.89 -5.20
CA PRO A 412 13.56 9.80 -6.53
C PRO A 412 12.59 8.62 -6.65
N ARG A 413 12.97 7.47 -6.09
CA ARG A 413 12.15 6.25 -6.10
C ARG A 413 10.92 6.39 -5.19
N PHE A 414 11.10 6.93 -3.98
CA PHE A 414 9.99 7.24 -3.07
C PHE A 414 8.96 8.14 -3.72
N ARG A 415 9.39 9.25 -4.33
CA ARG A 415 8.51 10.22 -5.00
C ARG A 415 7.71 9.58 -6.11
N THR A 416 8.34 8.82 -7.00
CA THR A 416 7.66 8.18 -8.13
C THR A 416 6.71 7.05 -7.73
N ALA A 417 6.82 6.55 -6.50
CA ALA A 417 5.89 5.56 -5.97
C ALA A 417 4.56 6.16 -5.48
N LEU A 418 4.52 7.47 -5.17
CA LEU A 418 3.30 8.18 -4.81
C LEU A 418 2.38 8.38 -6.02
N PRO A 419 1.03 8.37 -5.85
CA PRO A 419 0.09 8.76 -6.89
C PRO A 419 0.43 10.12 -7.53
N ILE A 420 0.23 10.24 -8.83
CA ILE A 420 0.49 11.46 -9.59
C ILE A 420 -0.84 12.08 -9.99
N MET A 421 -1.05 13.33 -9.57
CA MET A 421 -2.28 14.08 -9.85
C MET A 421 -2.57 14.17 -11.34
N GLY A 422 -3.79 13.82 -11.72
CA GLY A 422 -4.27 13.81 -13.10
C GLY A 422 -3.65 12.74 -13.99
N ARG A 423 -2.95 11.73 -13.42
CA ARG A 423 -2.21 10.72 -14.19
C ARG A 423 -2.41 9.29 -13.72
N ASP A 424 -2.24 9.00 -12.42
CA ASP A 424 -2.30 7.62 -11.94
C ASP A 424 -2.72 7.46 -10.47
N GLY A 425 -3.01 6.20 -10.11
CA GLY A 425 -3.45 5.79 -8.77
C GLY A 425 -4.66 6.59 -8.28
N SER A 426 -4.76 6.74 -6.97
CA SER A 426 -5.87 7.46 -6.31
C SER A 426 -6.01 8.95 -6.66
N LEU A 427 -5.13 9.50 -7.51
CA LEU A 427 -5.21 10.88 -7.99
C LEU A 427 -5.40 10.97 -9.51
N ALA A 428 -5.61 9.85 -10.21
CA ALA A 428 -5.71 9.81 -11.67
C ALA A 428 -6.78 10.76 -12.23
N ASN A 429 -7.90 10.89 -11.52
CA ASN A 429 -9.05 11.69 -11.93
C ASN A 429 -9.13 13.06 -11.25
N VAL A 430 -8.14 13.43 -10.44
CA VAL A 430 -8.14 14.71 -9.70
C VAL A 430 -7.44 15.78 -10.51
N GLN A 431 -8.10 16.93 -10.73
CA GLN A 431 -7.51 18.11 -11.39
C GLN A 431 -6.81 17.79 -12.73
N VAL A 432 -7.40 16.92 -13.55
CA VAL A 432 -6.77 16.33 -14.77
C VAL A 432 -6.29 17.37 -15.80
N ASN A 433 -6.96 18.52 -15.86
CA ASN A 433 -6.67 19.61 -16.81
C ASN A 433 -5.92 20.79 -16.16
N SER A 434 -5.55 20.67 -14.89
CA SER A 434 -4.81 21.73 -14.20
C SER A 434 -3.36 21.82 -14.72
N PRO A 435 -2.73 23.00 -14.65
CA PRO A 435 -1.29 23.15 -14.94
C PRO A 435 -0.38 22.30 -14.05
N ALA A 436 -0.86 21.87 -12.89
CA ALA A 436 -0.11 21.04 -11.94
C ALA A 436 -0.32 19.53 -12.15
N ALA A 437 -1.20 19.11 -13.08
CA ALA A 437 -1.37 17.69 -13.43
C ALA A 437 -0.05 17.10 -13.95
N GLY A 438 0.40 15.99 -13.38
CA GLY A 438 1.72 15.41 -13.63
C GLY A 438 2.86 15.95 -12.75
N HIS A 439 2.61 17.00 -11.97
CA HIS A 439 3.61 17.68 -11.13
C HIS A 439 3.39 17.51 -9.63
N VAL A 440 2.24 16.97 -9.21
CA VAL A 440 1.92 16.69 -7.81
C VAL A 440 1.99 15.19 -7.54
N TYR A 441 2.87 14.79 -6.64
CA TYR A 441 3.15 13.40 -6.24
C TYR A 441 2.73 13.25 -4.77
N ALA A 442 1.56 12.69 -4.50
CA ALA A 442 1.01 12.72 -3.15
C ALA A 442 0.17 11.50 -2.79
N LYS A 443 0.24 11.10 -1.52
CA LYS A 443 -0.61 10.06 -0.98
C LYS A 443 -1.91 10.66 -0.43
N THR A 444 -3.02 10.11 -0.89
CA THR A 444 -4.38 10.40 -0.39
C THR A 444 -4.65 9.67 0.93
N GLY A 445 -5.49 10.28 1.77
CA GLY A 445 -6.10 9.68 2.95
C GLY A 445 -7.60 9.96 2.95
N THR A 446 -8.42 8.93 3.15
CA THR A 446 -9.86 9.05 3.40
C THR A 446 -10.22 8.13 4.55
N ALA A 447 -10.91 8.65 5.56
CA ALA A 447 -11.56 7.86 6.60
C ALA A 447 -12.94 8.46 6.86
N MET A 448 -13.93 7.60 7.07
CA MET A 448 -15.32 8.01 7.26
C MET A 448 -15.89 7.25 8.45
N VAL A 449 -16.55 7.98 9.34
CA VAL A 449 -17.44 7.40 10.34
C VAL A 449 -18.85 7.71 9.86
N ILE A 450 -19.67 6.67 9.66
CA ILE A 450 -21.04 6.80 9.19
C ILE A 450 -21.99 6.48 10.34
N GLY A 451 -22.83 7.46 10.68
CA GLY A 451 -23.79 7.39 11.78
C GLY A 451 -24.49 8.73 12.01
N PRO A 452 -25.20 8.90 13.14
CA PRO A 452 -25.82 10.17 13.52
C PRO A 452 -24.84 11.35 13.52
N ASP A 453 -23.60 11.10 13.96
CA ASP A 453 -22.49 12.06 13.98
C ASP A 453 -21.46 11.73 12.89
N SER A 454 -21.92 11.66 11.63
CA SER A 454 -21.02 11.28 10.54
C SER A 454 -19.89 12.30 10.37
N VAL A 455 -18.69 11.79 10.11
CA VAL A 455 -17.51 12.63 9.87
C VAL A 455 -16.67 12.06 8.75
N LEU A 456 -16.25 12.94 7.83
CA LEU A 456 -15.27 12.67 6.80
C LEU A 456 -13.92 13.25 7.24
N HIS A 457 -12.89 12.43 7.21
CA HIS A 457 -11.50 12.86 7.29
C HIS A 457 -10.83 12.67 5.94
N LYS A 458 -10.15 13.72 5.48
CA LYS A 458 -9.41 13.75 4.23
C LYS A 458 -8.00 14.25 4.48
N ALA A 459 -7.04 13.65 3.78
CA ALA A 459 -5.66 14.08 3.81
C ALA A 459 -5.00 13.93 2.44
N LEU A 460 -4.03 14.79 2.15
CA LEU A 460 -3.18 14.73 0.97
C LEU A 460 -1.78 15.19 1.37
N ALA A 461 -0.78 14.32 1.27
CA ALA A 461 0.59 14.66 1.66
C ALA A 461 1.62 14.12 0.65
N GLY A 462 2.62 14.93 0.32
CA GLY A 462 3.63 14.58 -0.67
C GLY A 462 4.44 15.77 -1.18
N TYR A 463 4.69 15.80 -2.48
CA TYR A 463 5.54 16.79 -3.13
C TYR A 463 4.85 17.45 -4.32
N ILE A 464 5.04 18.75 -4.46
CA ILE A 464 4.76 19.52 -5.67
C ILE A 464 6.10 19.79 -6.34
N VAL A 465 6.25 19.43 -7.61
CA VAL A 465 7.50 19.58 -8.39
C VAL A 465 7.29 20.64 -9.47
N PRO A 466 7.63 21.91 -9.18
CA PRO A 466 7.55 23.00 -10.16
C PRO A 466 8.56 22.83 -11.31
N PRO A 467 8.43 23.60 -12.41
CA PRO A 467 9.37 23.57 -13.53
C PRO A 467 10.82 23.84 -13.13
N SER A 468 11.04 24.61 -12.08
CA SER A 468 12.37 24.83 -11.49
C SER A 468 13.05 23.56 -10.96
N GLY A 469 12.30 22.46 -10.83
CA GLY A 469 12.76 21.16 -10.33
C GLY A 469 12.90 21.08 -8.81
N ARG A 470 12.66 22.19 -8.10
CA ARG A 470 12.85 22.33 -6.64
C ARG A 470 11.58 21.95 -5.87
N PRO A 471 11.52 20.76 -5.24
CA PRO A 471 10.26 20.24 -4.73
C PRO A 471 9.80 20.93 -3.44
N VAL A 472 8.51 21.26 -3.41
CA VAL A 472 7.77 21.70 -2.21
C VAL A 472 7.19 20.49 -1.52
N ALA A 473 7.58 20.22 -0.28
CA ALA A 473 6.94 19.21 0.55
C ALA A 473 5.66 19.80 1.16
N PHE A 474 4.58 19.03 1.20
CA PHE A 474 3.31 19.53 1.71
C PHE A 474 2.48 18.48 2.42
N SER A 475 1.57 18.98 3.26
CA SER A 475 0.47 18.21 3.82
C SER A 475 -0.77 19.08 3.90
N GLN A 476 -1.90 18.54 3.47
CA GLN A 476 -3.24 19.09 3.63
C GLN A 476 -4.10 18.08 4.37
N MET A 477 -4.88 18.53 5.33
CA MET A 477 -5.76 17.72 6.17
C MET A 477 -7.07 18.45 6.38
N MET A 478 -8.17 17.71 6.39
CA MET A 478 -9.50 18.26 6.53
C MET A 478 -10.41 17.31 7.29
N THR A 479 -11.24 17.88 8.15
CA THR A 479 -12.35 17.20 8.83
C THR A 479 -13.66 17.87 8.42
N VAL A 480 -14.64 17.08 7.98
CA VAL A 480 -15.97 17.55 7.58
C VAL A 480 -17.03 16.81 8.41
N PRO A 481 -17.64 17.47 9.40
CA PRO A 481 -18.81 16.92 10.06
C PRO A 481 -20.03 16.99 9.13
N GLY A 482 -20.95 16.05 9.27
CA GLY A 482 -22.20 16.07 8.49
C GLY A 482 -23.09 14.87 8.76
N ASN A 483 -24.08 14.69 7.91
CA ASN A 483 -24.88 13.46 7.86
C ASN A 483 -24.27 12.45 6.86
N PRO A 484 -24.73 11.18 6.84
CA PRO A 484 -24.18 10.16 5.93
C PRO A 484 -24.14 10.57 4.45
N GLU A 485 -25.25 11.15 3.95
CA GLU A 485 -25.35 11.59 2.55
C GLU A 485 -24.33 12.68 2.21
N THR A 486 -24.19 13.67 3.10
CA THR A 486 -23.23 14.77 2.95
C THR A 486 -21.81 14.24 2.90
N VAL A 487 -21.43 13.41 3.87
CA VAL A 487 -20.07 12.85 3.96
C VAL A 487 -19.73 12.01 2.73
N MET A 488 -20.66 11.21 2.20
CA MET A 488 -20.46 10.42 0.98
C MET A 488 -20.29 11.31 -0.27
N ARG A 489 -21.17 12.30 -0.46
CA ARG A 489 -21.13 13.20 -1.62
C ARG A 489 -19.88 14.10 -1.62
N THR A 490 -19.46 14.56 -0.44
CA THR A 490 -18.36 15.50 -0.28
C THR A 490 -16.99 14.86 -0.48
N ALA A 491 -16.86 13.53 -0.34
CA ALA A 491 -15.57 12.85 -0.45
C ALA A 491 -14.83 13.11 -1.77
N ALA A 492 -15.51 13.08 -2.92
CA ALA A 492 -14.89 13.37 -4.22
C ALA A 492 -14.58 14.87 -4.39
N GLN A 493 -15.49 15.74 -3.93
CA GLN A 493 -15.34 17.20 -4.00
C GLN A 493 -14.12 17.70 -3.23
N VAL A 494 -13.83 17.11 -2.07
CA VAL A 494 -12.64 17.46 -1.27
C VAL A 494 -11.35 17.07 -1.97
N ALA A 495 -11.33 15.97 -2.72
CA ALA A 495 -10.13 15.59 -3.48
C ALA A 495 -9.80 16.63 -4.56
N GLU A 496 -10.81 17.11 -5.29
CA GLU A 496 -10.66 18.23 -6.24
C GLU A 496 -10.18 19.50 -5.55
N ALA A 497 -10.77 19.85 -4.41
CA ALA A 497 -10.40 21.04 -3.64
C ALA A 497 -8.94 21.02 -3.15
N MET A 498 -8.48 19.88 -2.61
CA MET A 498 -7.07 19.73 -2.20
C MET A 498 -6.10 19.80 -3.40
N GLY A 499 -6.54 19.31 -4.57
CA GLY A 499 -5.81 19.46 -5.83
C GLY A 499 -5.79 20.90 -6.34
N GLU A 500 -6.88 21.66 -6.19
CA GLU A 500 -6.95 23.09 -6.54
C GLU A 500 -5.95 23.90 -5.69
N ILE A 501 -5.88 23.62 -4.38
CA ILE A 501 -4.87 24.22 -3.49
C ILE A 501 -3.44 23.83 -3.92
N ALA A 502 -3.19 22.55 -4.22
CA ALA A 502 -1.88 22.12 -4.70
C ALA A 502 -1.49 22.79 -6.04
N THR A 503 -2.48 23.05 -6.90
CA THR A 503 -2.30 23.78 -8.16
C THR A 503 -1.96 25.25 -7.91
N ALA A 504 -2.63 25.91 -6.96
CA ALA A 504 -2.32 27.28 -6.58
C ALA A 504 -0.88 27.41 -6.07
N VAL A 505 -0.44 26.48 -5.21
CA VAL A 505 0.95 26.45 -4.73
C VAL A 505 1.93 26.23 -5.89
N TYR A 506 1.64 25.29 -6.80
CA TYR A 506 2.45 25.07 -8.00
C TYR A 506 2.62 26.34 -8.84
N LEU A 507 1.55 27.12 -9.00
CA LEU A 507 1.59 28.38 -9.76
C LEU A 507 2.35 29.50 -9.04
N ALA A 508 2.32 29.52 -7.71
CA ALA A 508 3.01 30.54 -6.90
C ALA A 508 4.53 30.36 -6.85
N VAL A 509 5.05 29.14 -7.05
CA VAL A 509 6.49 28.82 -6.99
C VAL A 509 7.11 28.42 -8.35
N ARG A 510 6.38 28.65 -9.44
CA ARG A 510 6.76 28.20 -10.79
C ARG A 510 8.01 28.88 -11.34
#